data_AF-A0A951QKT2-F1
#
_entry.id   AF-A0A951QKT2-F1
#
_cell.length_a   1.000
_cell.length_b   1.000
_cell.length_c   1.000
_cell.angle_alpha   90.00
_cell.angle_beta   90.00
_cell.angle_gamma   90.00
#
_symmetry.space_group_name_H-M   'P 1'
#
loop_
_entity.id
_entity.type
_entity.pdbx_description
1 polymer ?
#
loop_
_entity_poly.entity_id
_entity_poly.type
_entity_poly.pdbx_seq_one_letter_code
_entity_poly.pdbx_strand_id
1 'polypeptide(L)'
;MKSVELFTGAGGLAIGTAIAGFHHLALVERDKHSCHTIRENQQRSRSVSQGRGVSVVRDWCVHQMDVVDFDFSTVDGEIDLLAGGPPCQPFSIAGRHGAHKDERDMFPRFFQAVRELRPKAFLIENVRGLLRQNFINYFEYITLQLAHPELQPKPDESWVDHLAQLERHHNSGTTDDLSYRVTFRLLNAADYGVPQKRERVFIVGFRSDLNANWSFPESTHSEEALIWQKWVTGEYWERHSISNNDRPEMSAKLRNRSERFGANLLGTMTAPWPTVRDAISDLPPPENADIASSIPNHVYIPRARSYPGHTGSLLDQPAKTLKAGVHGVPGGENMLALPSSEVRYFTVREAARR
;
A
#
# COMPACT_ATOMS: atom_id res chain seq x y z
N MET A 1 -8.95 20.82 -0.33
CA MET A 1 -9.18 20.10 -1.60
C MET A 1 -10.19 19.02 -1.34
N LYS A 2 -11.27 18.91 -2.13
CA LYS A 2 -12.35 17.94 -1.95
C LYS A 2 -11.95 16.57 -2.51
N SER A 3 -12.24 15.50 -1.80
CA SER A 3 -11.93 14.13 -2.25
C SER A 3 -13.07 13.15 -2.03
N VAL A 4 -13.04 12.08 -2.82
CA VAL A 4 -13.85 10.87 -2.63
C VAL A 4 -12.87 9.69 -2.60
N GLU A 5 -13.06 8.74 -1.69
CA GLU A 5 -12.29 7.50 -1.68
C GLU A 5 -13.22 6.28 -1.74
N LEU A 6 -12.97 5.43 -2.73
CA LEU A 6 -13.67 4.16 -2.93
C LEU A 6 -12.80 3.02 -2.43
N PHE A 7 -13.43 1.94 -1.95
CA PHE A 7 -12.72 0.77 -1.42
C PHE A 7 -11.79 1.16 -0.26
N THR A 8 -12.32 1.98 0.65
CA THR A 8 -11.53 2.67 1.70
C THR A 8 -10.79 1.70 2.64
N GLY A 9 -11.29 0.48 2.80
CA GLY A 9 -10.81 -0.46 3.79
C GLY A 9 -10.83 0.17 5.18
N ALA A 10 -9.80 -0.08 5.98
CA ALA A 10 -9.66 0.52 7.31
C ALA A 10 -9.21 2.00 7.29
N GLY A 11 -9.09 2.63 6.11
CA GLY A 11 -8.79 4.06 5.96
C GLY A 11 -7.31 4.42 5.87
N GLY A 12 -6.42 3.47 5.57
CA GLY A 12 -4.98 3.77 5.46
C GLY A 12 -4.63 4.79 4.38
N LEU A 13 -5.18 4.61 3.17
CA LEU A 13 -5.02 5.57 2.07
C LEU A 13 -5.73 6.90 2.38
N ALA A 14 -6.96 6.83 2.90
CA ALA A 14 -7.72 8.00 3.34
C ALA A 14 -6.99 8.86 4.39
N ILE A 15 -6.28 8.24 5.34
CA ILE A 15 -5.46 8.97 6.32
C ILE A 15 -4.32 9.70 5.61
N GLY A 16 -3.61 9.01 4.71
CA GLY A 16 -2.49 9.61 3.97
C GLY A 16 -2.91 10.79 3.09
N THR A 17 -4.02 10.66 2.36
CA THR A 17 -4.57 11.74 1.54
C THR A 17 -5.12 12.88 2.40
N ALA A 18 -5.74 12.59 3.55
CA ALA A 18 -6.19 13.63 4.46
C ALA A 18 -5.03 14.42 5.08
N ILE A 19 -3.93 13.76 5.45
CA ILE A 19 -2.69 14.42 5.93
C ILE A 19 -2.10 15.32 4.83
N ALA A 20 -2.22 14.93 3.56
CA ALA A 20 -1.80 15.75 2.42
C ALA A 20 -2.73 16.95 2.14
N GLY A 21 -3.78 17.17 2.93
CA GLY A 21 -4.68 18.33 2.84
C GLY A 21 -5.97 18.09 2.07
N PHE A 22 -6.30 16.84 1.74
CA PHE A 22 -7.60 16.48 1.16
C PHE A 22 -8.69 16.32 2.23
N HIS A 23 -9.92 16.66 1.87
CA HIS A 23 -11.09 16.55 2.72
C HIS A 23 -12.11 15.63 2.04
N HIS A 24 -12.35 14.47 2.67
CA HIS A 24 -13.20 13.42 2.15
C HIS A 24 -14.68 13.76 2.29
N LEU A 25 -15.35 14.00 1.16
CA LEU A 25 -16.80 14.17 1.09
C LEU A 25 -17.52 12.83 1.24
N ALA A 26 -16.93 11.76 0.72
CA ALA A 26 -17.45 10.40 0.84
C ALA A 26 -16.30 9.38 0.92
N LEU A 27 -16.45 8.43 1.85
CA LEU A 27 -15.66 7.20 1.94
C LEU A 27 -16.59 6.01 1.75
N VAL A 28 -16.36 5.18 0.73
CA VAL A 28 -17.24 4.06 0.40
C VAL A 28 -16.52 2.73 0.68
N GLU A 29 -17.09 1.94 1.59
CA GLU A 29 -16.53 0.65 2.00
C GLU A 29 -17.63 -0.35 2.34
N ARG A 30 -17.54 -1.58 1.83
CA ARG A 30 -18.55 -2.62 2.05
C ARG A 30 -18.30 -3.42 3.32
N ASP A 31 -17.04 -3.69 3.65
CA ASP A 31 -16.66 -4.53 4.77
C ASP A 31 -17.01 -3.85 6.11
N LYS A 32 -17.88 -4.53 6.87
CA LYS A 32 -18.37 -4.03 8.15
C LYS A 32 -17.25 -3.84 9.18
N HIS A 33 -16.20 -4.67 9.14
CA HIS A 33 -15.10 -4.61 10.11
C HIS A 33 -14.18 -3.41 9.84
N SER A 34 -13.92 -3.15 8.57
CA SER A 34 -13.22 -1.97 8.09
C SER A 34 -13.97 -0.69 8.46
N CYS A 35 -15.27 -0.63 8.17
CA CYS A 35 -16.12 0.50 8.59
C CYS A 35 -16.15 0.69 10.10
N HIS A 36 -16.24 -0.41 10.87
CA HIS A 36 -16.22 -0.35 12.33
C HIS A 36 -14.88 0.21 12.85
N THR A 37 -13.76 -0.19 12.25
CA THR A 37 -12.43 0.34 12.59
C THR A 37 -12.35 1.85 12.40
N ILE A 38 -12.88 2.37 11.28
CA ILE A 38 -12.91 3.82 11.04
C ILE A 38 -13.77 4.52 12.11
N ARG A 39 -14.98 4.02 12.36
CA ARG A 39 -15.91 4.61 13.35
C ARG A 39 -15.35 4.59 14.78
N GLU A 40 -14.64 3.53 15.16
CA GLU A 40 -13.95 3.46 16.45
C GLU A 40 -12.86 4.54 16.56
N ASN A 41 -12.06 4.72 15.50
CA ASN A 41 -11.07 5.80 15.46
C ASN A 41 -11.72 7.19 15.52
N GLN A 42 -12.89 7.39 14.90
CA GLN A 42 -13.67 8.63 15.02
C GLN A 42 -14.11 8.91 16.46
N GLN A 43 -14.66 7.90 17.13
CA GLN A 43 -15.08 8.02 18.53
C GLN A 43 -13.89 8.36 19.43
N ARG A 44 -12.76 7.66 19.25
CA ARG A 44 -11.52 7.94 20.00
C ARG A 44 -11.04 9.37 19.74
N SER A 45 -11.05 9.85 18.50
CA SER A 45 -10.63 11.22 18.17
C SER A 45 -11.54 12.31 18.77
N ARG A 46 -12.80 12.00 19.13
CA ARG A 46 -13.72 12.95 19.80
C ARG A 46 -13.51 13.01 21.32
N SER A 47 -13.06 11.91 21.92
CA SER A 47 -12.86 11.80 23.38
C SER A 47 -11.51 12.37 23.86
N VAL A 48 -10.74 13.00 22.98
CA VAL A 48 -9.34 13.36 23.26
C VAL A 48 -9.22 14.83 23.61
N SER A 49 -9.23 15.10 24.91
CA SER A 49 -8.62 16.27 25.54
C SER A 49 -7.11 16.08 25.80
N GLN A 50 -6.49 14.97 25.34
CA GLN A 50 -5.10 14.57 25.64
C GLN A 50 -4.24 14.12 24.44
N GLY A 51 -4.42 14.70 23.24
CA GLY A 51 -3.50 14.51 22.10
C GLY A 51 -3.27 13.08 21.55
N ARG A 52 -4.06 12.08 21.95
CA ARG A 52 -3.95 10.68 21.48
C ARG A 52 -5.11 10.29 20.54
N GLY A 53 -4.93 10.43 19.21
CA GLY A 53 -5.92 9.99 18.22
C GLY A 53 -5.57 10.48 16.82
N VAL A 54 -6.13 9.86 15.77
CA VAL A 54 -5.94 10.31 14.39
C VAL A 54 -6.98 11.39 14.10
N SER A 55 -6.63 12.66 14.34
CA SER A 55 -7.58 13.78 14.27
C SER A 55 -8.28 13.91 12.92
N VAL A 56 -7.58 13.59 11.84
CA VAL A 56 -8.10 13.73 10.46
C VAL A 56 -9.33 12.88 10.17
N VAL A 57 -9.59 11.81 10.95
CA VAL A 57 -10.74 10.91 10.70
C VAL A 57 -12.06 11.42 11.24
N ARG A 58 -12.03 12.41 12.16
CA ARG A 58 -13.14 12.78 13.05
C ARG A 58 -14.45 13.05 12.33
N ASP A 59 -14.36 13.69 11.17
CA ASP A 59 -15.49 14.26 10.44
C ASP A 59 -15.74 13.52 9.11
N TRP A 60 -15.18 12.32 8.94
CA TRP A 60 -15.38 11.52 7.72
C TRP A 60 -16.80 10.96 7.59
N CYS A 61 -17.38 11.12 6.40
CA CYS A 61 -18.63 10.48 6.02
C CYS A 61 -18.38 9.07 5.47
N VAL A 62 -18.62 8.05 6.29
CA VAL A 62 -18.41 6.63 5.93
C VAL A 62 -19.72 6.00 5.44
N HIS A 63 -19.77 5.72 4.14
CA HIS A 63 -20.84 4.99 3.48
C HIS A 63 -20.53 3.49 3.53
N GLN A 64 -21.17 2.78 4.47
CA GLN A 64 -21.05 1.33 4.56
C GLN A 64 -22.00 0.66 3.56
N MET A 65 -21.55 0.46 2.34
CA MET A 65 -22.32 -0.11 1.24
C MET A 65 -21.39 -0.68 0.16
N ASP A 66 -21.95 -1.45 -0.78
CA ASP A 66 -21.22 -1.80 -1.98
C ASP A 66 -21.05 -0.54 -2.87
N VAL A 67 -19.89 -0.40 -3.52
CA VAL A 67 -19.63 0.74 -4.42
C VAL A 67 -20.55 0.74 -5.63
N VAL A 68 -21.11 -0.44 -5.97
CA VAL A 68 -22.10 -0.58 -7.04
C VAL A 68 -23.36 0.22 -6.75
N ASP A 69 -23.74 0.33 -5.47
CA ASP A 69 -24.96 1.00 -5.01
C ASP A 69 -24.75 2.48 -4.67
N PHE A 70 -23.51 2.96 -4.68
CA PHE A 70 -23.21 4.36 -4.37
C PHE A 70 -23.58 5.28 -5.54
N ASP A 71 -24.46 6.24 -5.28
CA ASP A 71 -24.88 7.26 -6.24
C ASP A 71 -23.91 8.45 -6.23
N PHE A 72 -23.08 8.54 -7.27
CA PHE A 72 -22.08 9.60 -7.42
C PHE A 72 -22.69 11.00 -7.55
N SER A 73 -23.96 11.11 -7.97
CA SER A 73 -24.66 12.41 -8.07
C SER A 73 -24.93 13.06 -6.73
N THR A 74 -24.85 12.30 -5.63
CA THR A 74 -25.00 12.81 -4.26
C THR A 74 -23.76 13.55 -3.74
N VAL A 75 -22.65 13.52 -4.48
CA VAL A 75 -21.41 14.20 -4.09
C VAL A 75 -21.37 15.60 -4.68
N ASP A 76 -21.49 16.61 -3.81
CA ASP A 76 -21.61 18.01 -4.25
C ASP A 76 -20.28 18.69 -4.61
N GLY A 77 -20.25 19.23 -5.83
CA GLY A 77 -19.23 20.14 -6.34
C GLY A 77 -18.03 19.44 -6.98
N GLU A 78 -17.07 20.25 -7.42
CA GLU A 78 -15.90 19.74 -8.14
C GLU A 78 -14.99 18.91 -7.22
N ILE A 79 -14.62 17.71 -7.69
CA ILE A 79 -13.74 16.79 -6.97
C ILE A 79 -12.29 17.06 -7.35
N ASP A 80 -11.43 17.33 -6.37
CA ASP A 80 -10.01 17.52 -6.62
C ASP A 80 -9.27 16.17 -6.70
N LEU A 81 -9.70 15.18 -5.91
CA LEU A 81 -9.08 13.84 -5.88
C LEU A 81 -10.11 12.71 -5.75
N LEU A 82 -10.06 11.74 -6.67
CA LEU A 82 -10.68 10.43 -6.49
C LEU A 82 -9.61 9.39 -6.13
N ALA A 83 -9.70 8.78 -4.95
CA ALA A 83 -8.75 7.77 -4.50
C ALA A 83 -9.40 6.38 -4.37
N GLY A 84 -8.61 5.32 -4.39
CA GLY A 84 -9.10 4.01 -3.99
C GLY A 84 -8.18 2.83 -4.33
N GLY A 85 -8.47 1.69 -3.72
CA GLY A 85 -7.81 0.42 -3.98
C GLY A 85 -8.77 -0.60 -4.59
N PRO A 86 -9.22 -0.44 -5.85
CA PRO A 86 -10.18 -1.35 -6.47
C PRO A 86 -9.63 -2.79 -6.41
N PRO A 87 -10.38 -3.74 -5.82
CA PRO A 87 -9.97 -5.13 -5.84
C PRO A 87 -9.82 -5.61 -7.28
N CYS A 88 -8.67 -6.19 -7.57
CA CYS A 88 -8.34 -6.82 -8.84
C CYS A 88 -8.07 -8.28 -8.55
N GLN A 89 -9.11 -9.12 -8.60
CA GLN A 89 -8.86 -10.56 -8.49
C GLN A 89 -8.28 -11.07 -9.81
N PRO A 90 -7.34 -12.03 -9.73
CA PRO A 90 -6.74 -12.54 -10.94
C PRO A 90 -7.83 -13.20 -11.77
N PHE A 91 -8.01 -12.72 -13.01
CA PHE A 91 -8.61 -13.49 -14.09
C PHE A 91 -7.93 -14.85 -14.08
N SER A 92 -8.55 -15.83 -13.42
CA SER A 92 -8.02 -17.18 -13.44
C SER A 92 -8.11 -17.60 -14.90
N ILE A 93 -6.95 -17.70 -15.54
CA ILE A 93 -6.76 -18.34 -16.84
C ILE A 93 -7.14 -17.41 -17.99
N ALA A 94 -6.10 -16.81 -18.58
CA ALA A 94 -6.07 -16.53 -20.00
C ALA A 94 -6.70 -17.71 -20.77
N GLY A 95 -7.85 -17.49 -21.42
CA GLY A 95 -8.38 -18.44 -22.40
C GLY A 95 -9.67 -19.21 -22.09
N ARG A 96 -10.52 -18.81 -21.14
CA ARG A 96 -11.92 -19.29 -21.12
C ARG A 96 -12.90 -18.12 -21.20
N HIS A 97 -13.74 -18.16 -22.23
CA HIS A 97 -14.74 -17.19 -22.72
C HIS A 97 -15.81 -16.70 -21.70
N GLY A 98 -15.53 -16.70 -20.39
CA GLY A 98 -16.44 -16.26 -19.32
C GLY A 98 -15.80 -15.36 -18.25
N ALA A 99 -14.51 -15.00 -18.39
CA ALA A 99 -13.78 -14.19 -17.41
C ALA A 99 -14.19 -12.70 -17.37
N HIS A 100 -15.06 -12.25 -18.28
CA HIS A 100 -15.59 -10.88 -18.33
C HIS A 100 -16.73 -10.61 -17.33
N LYS A 101 -17.13 -11.62 -16.53
CA LYS A 101 -18.22 -11.53 -15.52
C LYS A 101 -17.74 -11.79 -14.09
N ASP A 102 -16.45 -11.63 -13.82
CA ASP A 102 -16.01 -11.73 -12.43
C ASP A 102 -16.48 -10.49 -11.67
N GLU A 103 -17.58 -10.61 -10.94
CA GLU A 103 -18.16 -9.56 -10.08
C GLU A 103 -17.18 -9.04 -9.02
N ARG A 104 -15.99 -9.64 -8.87
CA ARG A 104 -14.94 -9.22 -7.95
C ARG A 104 -13.96 -8.23 -8.57
N ASP A 105 -13.98 -8.05 -9.89
CA ASP A 105 -13.25 -6.98 -10.56
C ASP A 105 -14.01 -5.66 -10.43
N MET A 106 -13.39 -4.70 -9.75
CA MET A 106 -14.00 -3.40 -9.45
C MET A 106 -13.37 -2.23 -10.18
N PHE A 107 -12.42 -2.47 -11.10
CA PHE A 107 -11.94 -1.43 -12.00
C PHE A 107 -13.05 -0.79 -12.85
N PRO A 108 -14.04 -1.53 -13.39
CA PRO A 108 -15.17 -0.93 -14.12
C PRO A 108 -15.92 0.13 -13.31
N ARG A 109 -16.11 -0.10 -12.00
CA ARG A 109 -16.74 0.87 -11.09
C ARG A 109 -15.85 2.07 -10.82
N PHE A 110 -14.54 1.89 -10.75
CA PHE A 110 -13.61 3.02 -10.65
C PHE A 110 -13.62 3.87 -11.93
N PHE A 111 -13.69 3.26 -13.12
CA PHE A 111 -13.80 4.00 -14.39
C PHE A 111 -15.08 4.82 -14.45
N GLN A 112 -16.20 4.25 -14.00
CA GLN A 112 -17.46 4.97 -13.89
C GLN A 112 -17.34 6.18 -12.96
N ALA A 113 -16.71 6.01 -11.79
CA ALA A 113 -16.48 7.11 -10.86
C ALA A 113 -15.63 8.23 -11.48
N VAL A 114 -14.57 7.89 -12.24
CA VAL A 114 -13.75 8.89 -12.96
C VAL A 114 -14.61 9.66 -13.99
N ARG A 115 -15.49 8.98 -14.72
CA ARG A 115 -16.35 9.60 -15.73
C ARG A 115 -17.43 10.50 -15.11
N GLU A 116 -18.08 10.06 -14.04
CA GLU A 116 -19.19 10.79 -13.42
C GLU A 116 -18.71 11.94 -12.53
N LEU A 117 -17.67 11.72 -11.72
CA LEU A 117 -17.13 12.75 -10.82
C LEU A 117 -16.17 13.72 -11.51
N ARG A 118 -15.64 13.37 -12.69
CA ARG A 118 -14.67 14.15 -13.49
C ARG A 118 -13.56 14.81 -12.63
N PRO A 119 -12.91 14.06 -11.72
CA PRO A 119 -12.01 14.65 -10.73
C PRO A 119 -10.81 15.34 -11.38
N LYS A 120 -10.19 16.32 -10.71
CA LYS A 120 -8.94 16.93 -11.20
C LYS A 120 -7.79 15.94 -11.25
N ALA A 121 -7.74 15.04 -10.28
CA ALA A 121 -6.79 13.93 -10.25
C ALA A 121 -7.43 12.66 -9.69
N PHE A 122 -6.85 11.51 -10.02
CA PHE A 122 -7.16 10.25 -9.36
C PHE A 122 -5.91 9.54 -8.86
N LEU A 123 -6.06 8.72 -7.83
CA LEU A 123 -5.01 7.90 -7.22
C LEU A 123 -5.53 6.48 -6.98
N ILE A 124 -4.94 5.51 -7.66
CA ILE A 124 -5.24 4.10 -7.48
C ILE A 124 -4.04 3.41 -6.82
N GLU A 125 -4.29 2.64 -5.76
CA GLU A 125 -3.32 1.70 -5.18
C GLU A 125 -3.67 0.27 -5.58
N ASN A 126 -2.64 -0.53 -5.90
CA ASN A 126 -2.82 -1.96 -6.09
C ASN A 126 -1.56 -2.79 -5.80
N VAL A 127 -1.70 -4.10 -5.79
CA VAL A 127 -0.59 -5.03 -5.54
C VAL A 127 0.41 -5.05 -6.70
N ARG A 128 1.69 -5.29 -6.41
CA ARG A 128 2.74 -5.55 -7.42
C ARG A 128 2.35 -6.61 -8.47
N GLY A 129 1.49 -7.55 -8.08
CA GLY A 129 0.98 -8.61 -8.97
C GLY A 129 0.35 -8.10 -10.26
N LEU A 130 -0.19 -6.88 -10.26
CA LEU A 130 -0.81 -6.23 -11.42
C LEU A 130 0.20 -5.96 -12.57
N LEU A 131 1.50 -5.83 -12.27
CA LEU A 131 2.55 -5.61 -13.27
C LEU A 131 3.20 -6.92 -13.77
N ARG A 132 2.66 -8.09 -13.43
CA ARG A 132 3.20 -9.37 -13.93
C ARG A 132 2.84 -9.56 -15.39
N GLN A 133 3.68 -10.28 -16.14
CA GLN A 133 3.52 -10.53 -17.57
C GLN A 133 2.11 -11.00 -17.97
N ASN A 134 1.49 -11.89 -17.19
CA ASN A 134 0.14 -12.41 -17.49
C ASN A 134 -0.99 -11.36 -17.37
N PHE A 135 -0.72 -10.21 -16.75
CA PHE A 135 -1.68 -9.13 -16.54
C PHE A 135 -1.37 -7.91 -17.41
N ILE A 136 -0.32 -7.92 -18.24
CA ILE A 136 0.17 -6.72 -18.91
C ILE A 136 -0.89 -6.08 -19.81
N ASN A 137 -1.61 -6.86 -20.61
CA ASN A 137 -2.69 -6.33 -21.48
C ASN A 137 -3.85 -5.77 -20.66
N TYR A 138 -4.17 -6.38 -19.51
CA TYR A 138 -5.23 -5.88 -18.66
C TYR A 138 -4.80 -4.60 -17.92
N PHE A 139 -3.53 -4.53 -17.52
CA PHE A 139 -2.95 -3.31 -16.97
C PHE A 139 -2.95 -2.18 -17.99
N GLU A 140 -2.59 -2.47 -19.25
CA GLU A 140 -2.69 -1.52 -20.36
C GLU A 140 -4.13 -1.05 -20.57
N TYR A 141 -5.09 -1.99 -20.59
CA TYR A 141 -6.52 -1.70 -20.63
C TYR A 141 -6.95 -0.73 -19.50
N ILE A 142 -6.54 -0.99 -18.25
CA ILE A 142 -6.80 -0.08 -17.13
C ILE A 142 -6.24 1.31 -17.41
N THR A 143 -4.98 1.41 -17.83
CA THR A 143 -4.34 2.71 -18.04
C THR A 143 -5.00 3.51 -19.17
N LEU A 144 -5.35 2.86 -20.28
CA LEU A 144 -6.02 3.51 -21.40
C LEU A 144 -7.48 3.87 -21.07
N GLN A 145 -8.20 3.00 -20.37
CA GLN A 145 -9.57 3.30 -19.94
C GLN A 145 -9.63 4.48 -18.97
N LEU A 146 -8.62 4.62 -18.09
CA LEU A 146 -8.49 5.77 -17.21
C LEU A 146 -8.08 7.05 -17.96
N ALA A 147 -7.27 6.91 -19.01
CA ALA A 147 -6.89 8.03 -19.88
C ALA A 147 -8.06 8.54 -20.72
N HIS A 148 -8.95 7.63 -21.15
CA HIS A 148 -10.08 7.86 -22.05
C HIS A 148 -11.41 7.39 -21.43
N PRO A 149 -11.86 7.95 -20.29
CA PRO A 149 -12.99 7.43 -19.51
C PRO A 149 -14.36 7.51 -20.21
N GLU A 150 -14.49 8.37 -21.22
CA GLU A 150 -15.72 8.55 -22.01
C GLU A 150 -15.90 7.48 -23.09
N LEU A 151 -14.81 6.82 -23.54
CA LEU A 151 -14.88 5.70 -24.46
C LEU A 151 -15.31 4.44 -23.69
N GLN A 152 -16.58 4.07 -23.81
CA GLN A 152 -17.18 2.97 -23.09
C GLN A 152 -17.27 1.71 -23.95
N PRO A 153 -17.10 0.51 -23.35
CA PRO A 153 -17.32 -0.74 -24.06
C PRO A 153 -18.79 -0.86 -24.44
N LYS A 154 -19.06 -1.49 -25.59
CA LYS A 154 -20.43 -1.85 -25.97
C LYS A 154 -20.95 -2.98 -25.06
N PRO A 155 -22.28 -3.14 -24.88
CA PRO A 155 -22.85 -4.09 -23.90
C PRO A 155 -22.35 -5.54 -23.97
N ASP A 156 -21.99 -6.03 -25.15
CA ASP A 156 -21.50 -7.40 -25.39
C ASP A 156 -20.04 -7.46 -25.83
N GLU A 157 -19.31 -6.35 -25.68
CA GLU A 157 -17.92 -6.25 -26.10
C GLU A 157 -16.97 -6.84 -25.06
N SER A 158 -16.01 -7.65 -25.51
CA SER A 158 -14.95 -8.13 -24.62
C SER A 158 -13.98 -7.00 -24.28
N TRP A 159 -13.40 -7.01 -23.07
CA TRP A 159 -12.38 -6.01 -22.70
C TRP A 159 -11.17 -6.02 -23.65
N VAL A 160 -10.90 -7.14 -24.32
CA VAL A 160 -9.82 -7.28 -25.31
C VAL A 160 -10.15 -6.52 -26.59
N ASP A 161 -11.39 -6.65 -27.07
CA ASP A 161 -11.86 -5.88 -28.23
C ASP A 161 -11.91 -4.38 -27.91
N HIS A 162 -12.33 -4.05 -26.69
CA HIS A 162 -12.37 -2.68 -26.21
C HIS A 162 -10.96 -2.09 -26.04
N LEU A 163 -10.00 -2.86 -25.56
CA LEU A 163 -8.58 -2.49 -25.55
C LEU A 163 -8.11 -2.09 -26.94
N ALA A 164 -8.41 -2.89 -27.96
CA ALA A 164 -8.03 -2.55 -29.34
C ALA A 164 -8.70 -1.26 -29.85
N GLN A 165 -9.92 -0.94 -29.38
CA GLN A 165 -10.55 0.36 -29.67
C GLN A 165 -9.82 1.51 -28.98
N LEU A 166 -9.52 1.37 -27.68
CA LEU A 166 -8.77 2.36 -26.90
C LEU A 166 -7.40 2.64 -27.51
N GLU A 167 -6.67 1.60 -27.94
CA GLU A 167 -5.38 1.75 -28.61
C GLU A 167 -5.49 2.54 -29.92
N ARG A 168 -6.48 2.23 -30.76
CA ARG A 168 -6.73 2.99 -32.00
C ARG A 168 -7.08 4.44 -31.70
N HIS A 169 -7.92 4.67 -30.70
CA HIS A 169 -8.32 6.00 -30.27
C HIS A 169 -7.12 6.81 -29.76
N HIS A 170 -6.36 6.25 -28.81
CA HIS A 170 -5.17 6.86 -28.22
C HIS A 170 -4.14 7.27 -29.28
N ASN A 171 -3.93 6.43 -30.30
CA ASN A 171 -2.95 6.68 -31.36
C ASN A 171 -3.47 7.55 -32.52
N SER A 172 -4.78 7.81 -32.60
CA SER A 172 -5.38 8.56 -33.70
C SER A 172 -5.19 10.08 -33.62
N GLY A 173 -4.76 10.60 -32.47
CA GLY A 173 -4.70 12.04 -32.20
C GLY A 173 -6.06 12.69 -31.95
N THR A 174 -7.13 11.88 -31.81
CA THR A 174 -8.46 12.35 -31.43
C THR A 174 -8.42 12.92 -30.01
N THR A 175 -9.08 14.06 -29.81
CA THR A 175 -9.19 14.71 -28.50
C THR A 175 -10.50 14.34 -27.83
N ASP A 176 -10.46 13.97 -26.56
CA ASP A 176 -11.65 13.76 -25.74
C ASP A 176 -12.08 15.03 -25.02
N ASP A 177 -13.37 15.14 -24.74
CA ASP A 177 -13.89 16.16 -23.82
C ASP A 177 -13.38 15.92 -22.39
N LEU A 178 -13.22 14.65 -21.99
CA LEU A 178 -12.54 14.24 -20.76
C LEU A 178 -11.40 13.27 -21.06
N SER A 179 -10.17 13.71 -20.78
CA SER A 179 -9.00 12.83 -20.79
C SER A 179 -8.08 13.07 -19.59
N TYR A 180 -7.23 12.09 -19.31
CA TYR A 180 -6.24 12.16 -18.23
C TYR A 180 -4.85 11.78 -18.71
N ARG A 181 -3.85 12.49 -18.19
CA ARG A 181 -2.43 12.13 -18.27
C ARG A 181 -2.12 11.15 -17.15
N VAL A 182 -2.03 9.86 -17.49
CA VAL A 182 -1.85 8.76 -16.53
C VAL A 182 -0.38 8.37 -16.42
N THR A 183 0.10 8.18 -15.20
CA THR A 183 1.46 7.68 -14.89
C THR A 183 1.36 6.69 -13.75
N PHE A 184 2.26 5.70 -13.72
CA PHE A 184 2.32 4.75 -12.62
C PHE A 184 3.74 4.53 -12.13
N ARG A 185 3.88 4.05 -10.88
CA ARG A 185 5.16 3.65 -10.31
C ARG A 185 4.96 2.50 -9.32
N LEU A 186 5.91 1.56 -9.31
CA LEU A 186 6.03 0.56 -8.25
C LEU A 186 6.85 1.18 -7.12
N LEU A 187 6.26 1.30 -5.93
CA LEU A 187 6.90 1.88 -4.74
C LEU A 187 6.98 0.84 -3.62
N ASN A 188 8.05 0.88 -2.83
CA ASN A 188 8.19 0.07 -1.63
C ASN A 188 8.08 0.95 -0.39
N ALA A 189 7.19 0.60 0.55
CA ALA A 189 6.97 1.39 1.76
C ALA A 189 8.26 1.61 2.60
N ALA A 190 9.22 0.67 2.55
CA ALA A 190 10.52 0.81 3.21
C ALA A 190 11.32 2.03 2.70
N ASP A 191 11.17 2.40 1.43
CA ASP A 191 11.82 3.58 0.82
C ASP A 191 11.25 4.91 1.35
N TYR A 192 10.14 4.85 2.08
CA TYR A 192 9.42 5.98 2.65
C TYR A 192 9.32 5.90 4.19
N GLY A 193 10.21 5.15 4.83
CA GLY A 193 10.35 5.14 6.28
C GLY A 193 9.37 4.22 7.02
N VAL A 194 8.70 3.31 6.32
CA VAL A 194 7.87 2.28 6.97
C VAL A 194 8.74 1.04 7.22
N PRO A 195 8.76 0.47 8.44
CA PRO A 195 9.54 -0.74 8.77
C PRO A 195 9.02 -2.04 8.12
N GLN A 196 8.50 -1.98 6.88
CA GLN A 196 7.93 -3.08 6.12
C GLN A 196 8.36 -3.02 4.66
N LYS A 197 8.89 -4.13 4.12
CA LYS A 197 9.03 -4.31 2.68
C LYS A 197 7.65 -4.59 2.09
N ARG A 198 6.99 -3.57 1.55
CA ARG A 198 5.64 -3.62 0.96
C ARG A 198 5.60 -2.87 -0.36
N GLU A 199 5.68 -3.64 -1.44
CA GLU A 199 5.62 -3.12 -2.80
C GLU A 199 4.18 -2.94 -3.26
N ARG A 200 3.87 -1.75 -3.78
CA ARG A 200 2.56 -1.37 -4.31
C ARG A 200 2.69 -0.54 -5.57
N VAL A 201 1.78 -0.78 -6.50
CA VAL A 201 1.66 -0.02 -7.73
C VAL A 201 0.73 1.13 -7.42
N PHE A 202 1.17 2.33 -7.74
CA PHE A 202 0.34 3.52 -7.69
C PHE A 202 0.11 3.99 -9.11
N ILE A 203 -1.15 4.17 -9.50
CA ILE A 203 -1.55 4.75 -10.79
C ILE A 203 -2.16 6.11 -10.47
N VAL A 204 -1.59 7.16 -11.04
CA VAL A 204 -1.98 8.55 -10.83
C VAL A 204 -2.35 9.15 -12.17
N GLY A 205 -3.50 9.81 -12.24
CA GLY A 205 -3.92 10.55 -13.41
C GLY A 205 -4.27 11.98 -13.06
N PHE A 206 -3.86 12.92 -13.91
CA PHE A 206 -4.29 14.31 -13.85
C PHE A 206 -5.11 14.64 -15.08
N ARG A 207 -6.22 15.34 -14.90
CA ARG A 207 -7.09 15.74 -16.01
C ARG A 207 -6.28 16.59 -17.00
N SER A 208 -6.42 16.30 -18.30
CA SER A 208 -5.51 16.82 -19.34
C SER A 208 -5.58 18.34 -19.53
N ASP A 209 -6.69 18.96 -19.14
CA ASP A 209 -6.88 20.42 -19.10
C ASP A 209 -6.04 21.11 -18.01
N LEU A 210 -5.48 20.36 -17.07
CA LEU A 210 -4.69 20.90 -15.96
C LEU A 210 -3.19 20.85 -16.24
N ASN A 211 -2.49 21.95 -15.96
CA ASN A 211 -1.03 21.99 -15.94
C ASN A 211 -0.46 21.47 -14.61
N ALA A 212 -0.73 20.19 -14.31
CA ALA A 212 -0.12 19.50 -13.17
C ALA A 212 1.34 19.17 -13.49
N ASN A 213 2.27 20.04 -13.07
CA ASN A 213 3.70 19.76 -13.05
C ASN A 213 4.02 18.91 -11.81
N TRP A 214 3.83 17.60 -11.93
CA TRP A 214 3.91 16.65 -10.80
C TRP A 214 4.75 15.42 -11.17
N SER A 215 5.48 14.90 -10.18
CA SER A 215 6.18 13.62 -10.25
C SER A 215 5.98 12.85 -8.94
N PHE A 216 6.15 11.53 -9.00
CA PHE A 216 6.21 10.70 -7.80
C PHE A 216 7.34 11.17 -6.86
N PRO A 217 7.14 11.11 -5.54
CA PRO A 217 8.13 11.54 -4.58
C PRO A 217 9.39 10.67 -4.65
N GLU A 218 10.55 11.31 -4.49
CA GLU A 218 11.82 10.64 -4.31
C GLU A 218 11.84 9.80 -3.03
N SER A 219 12.61 8.71 -3.02
CA SER A 219 12.77 7.89 -1.83
C SER A 219 13.48 8.68 -0.74
N THR A 220 12.97 8.54 0.50
CA THR A 220 13.58 9.18 1.67
C THR A 220 14.51 8.22 2.41
N HIS A 221 14.35 6.92 2.17
CA HIS A 221 15.13 5.85 2.80
C HIS A 221 15.64 4.84 1.76
N SER A 222 16.71 4.09 2.09
CA SER A 222 17.26 3.05 1.22
C SER A 222 17.81 1.82 1.97
N GLU A 223 17.86 0.68 1.27
CA GLU A 223 18.53 -0.54 1.77
C GLU A 223 20.04 -0.29 1.89
N GLU A 224 20.59 0.46 0.94
CA GLU A 224 22.00 0.82 0.85
C GLU A 224 22.46 1.57 2.10
N ALA A 225 21.70 2.58 2.54
CA ALA A 225 21.99 3.31 3.77
C ALA A 225 21.91 2.40 5.02
N LEU A 226 20.96 1.46 5.07
CA LEU A 226 20.89 0.47 6.16
C LEU A 226 22.09 -0.48 6.16
N ILE A 227 22.50 -0.98 4.98
CA ILE A 227 23.68 -1.85 4.83
C ILE A 227 24.94 -1.09 5.26
N TRP A 228 25.08 0.17 4.86
CA TRP A 228 26.20 1.02 5.24
C TRP A 228 26.29 1.22 6.76
N GLN A 229 25.18 1.59 7.40
CA GLN A 229 25.15 1.78 8.85
C GLN A 229 25.44 0.49 9.64
N LYS A 230 25.01 -0.66 9.13
CA LYS A 230 25.27 -1.95 9.78
C LYS A 230 26.72 -2.37 9.62
N TRP A 231 27.28 -2.26 8.43
CA TRP A 231 28.48 -3.02 8.11
C TRP A 231 29.72 -2.18 7.84
N VAL A 232 29.55 -0.88 7.62
CA VAL A 232 30.67 0.03 7.35
C VAL A 232 30.88 0.96 8.54
N THR A 233 29.87 1.71 8.97
CA THR A 233 30.02 2.64 10.11
C THR A 233 29.78 1.95 11.45
N GLY A 234 28.91 0.94 11.51
CA GLY A 234 28.52 0.26 12.75
C GLY A 234 27.48 1.01 13.59
N GLU A 235 27.08 2.23 13.18
CA GLU A 235 26.12 3.10 13.88
C GLU A 235 24.80 2.40 14.21
N TYR A 236 24.31 1.52 13.32
CA TYR A 236 23.08 0.77 13.58
C TYR A 236 23.22 -0.13 14.82
N TRP A 237 24.34 -0.85 14.95
CA TRP A 237 24.56 -1.76 16.07
C TRP A 237 24.79 -1.01 17.37
N GLU A 238 25.50 0.12 17.32
CA GLU A 238 25.72 0.99 18.48
C GLU A 238 24.41 1.58 18.99
N ARG A 239 23.56 2.09 18.08
CA ARG A 239 22.23 2.61 18.42
C ARG A 239 21.36 1.60 19.15
N HIS A 240 21.49 0.32 18.83
CA HIS A 240 20.76 -0.77 19.48
C HIS A 240 21.54 -1.48 20.59
N SER A 241 22.70 -0.94 21.00
CA SER A 241 23.55 -1.51 22.06
C SER A 241 23.92 -2.99 21.84
N ILE A 242 24.16 -3.39 20.58
CA ILE A 242 24.53 -4.76 20.21
C ILE A 242 26.05 -4.93 20.25
N SER A 243 26.52 -5.82 21.14
CA SER A 243 27.93 -6.13 21.30
C SER A 243 28.52 -6.78 20.04
N ASN A 244 29.83 -6.65 19.81
CA ASN A 244 30.49 -7.25 18.64
C ASN A 244 30.28 -8.77 18.53
N ASN A 245 30.19 -9.48 19.66
CA ASN A 245 30.01 -10.93 19.69
C ASN A 245 28.59 -11.37 19.32
N ASP A 246 27.60 -10.47 19.48
CA ASP A 246 26.19 -10.74 19.18
C ASP A 246 25.79 -10.25 17.79
N ARG A 247 26.70 -9.59 17.07
CA ARG A 247 26.45 -9.11 15.70
C ARG A 247 26.44 -10.31 14.74
N PRO A 248 25.48 -10.36 13.81
CA PRO A 248 25.47 -11.39 12.78
C PRO A 248 26.71 -11.29 11.89
N GLU A 249 27.16 -12.42 11.35
CA GLU A 249 28.28 -12.40 10.40
C GLU A 249 27.88 -11.77 9.06
N MET A 250 28.78 -10.96 8.52
CA MET A 250 28.59 -10.37 7.19
C MET A 250 28.82 -11.42 6.11
N SER A 251 27.80 -11.68 5.27
CA SER A 251 27.97 -12.59 4.13
C SER A 251 28.93 -12.03 3.08
N ALA A 252 29.62 -12.91 2.33
CA ALA A 252 30.52 -12.50 1.25
C ALA A 252 29.82 -11.65 0.17
N LYS A 253 28.54 -11.94 -0.11
CA LYS A 253 27.71 -11.15 -1.04
C LYS A 253 27.48 -9.73 -0.53
N LEU A 254 27.27 -9.56 0.77
CA LEU A 254 27.10 -8.25 1.41
C LEU A 254 28.41 -7.46 1.41
N ARG A 255 29.55 -8.12 1.69
CA ARG A 255 30.89 -7.49 1.61
C ARG A 255 31.16 -6.89 0.23
N ASN A 256 30.98 -7.67 -0.83
CA ASN A 256 31.16 -7.19 -2.21
C ASN A 256 30.20 -6.06 -2.58
N ARG A 257 28.98 -6.05 -2.01
CA ARG A 257 28.01 -4.95 -2.19
C ARG A 257 28.49 -3.68 -1.48
N SER A 258 28.86 -3.74 -0.19
CA SER A 258 29.27 -2.57 0.59
C SER A 258 30.51 -1.88 0.03
N GLU A 259 31.49 -2.64 -0.48
CA GLU A 259 32.70 -2.09 -1.10
C GLU A 259 32.40 -1.27 -2.37
N ARG A 260 31.40 -1.68 -3.17
CA ARG A 260 30.95 -0.92 -4.35
C ARG A 260 30.20 0.36 -4.00
N PHE A 261 29.53 0.39 -2.85
CA PHE A 261 28.72 1.54 -2.43
C PHE A 261 29.53 2.68 -1.83
N GLY A 262 30.70 2.40 -1.22
CA GLY A 262 31.54 3.43 -0.62
C GLY A 262 31.99 4.54 -1.57
N ALA A 263 32.01 4.29 -2.88
CA ALA A 263 32.32 5.29 -3.90
C ALA A 263 31.11 6.17 -4.29
N ASN A 264 29.88 5.69 -4.12
CA ASN A 264 28.65 6.35 -4.59
C ASN A 264 27.79 6.96 -3.47
N LEU A 265 27.98 6.57 -2.21
CA LEU A 265 27.13 7.00 -1.08
C LEU A 265 27.33 8.47 -0.65
N LEU A 266 28.42 9.10 -1.08
CA LEU A 266 28.66 10.53 -0.86
C LEU A 266 27.70 11.44 -1.64
N GLY A 267 26.96 10.91 -2.63
CA GLY A 267 26.09 11.67 -3.53
C GLY A 267 24.59 11.67 -3.21
N THR A 268 24.07 10.71 -2.42
CA THR A 268 22.62 10.60 -2.11
C THR A 268 22.38 10.18 -0.67
N MET A 269 22.29 11.17 0.23
CA MET A 269 22.04 10.95 1.67
C MET A 269 20.57 10.63 1.96
N THR A 270 20.13 9.41 1.64
CA THR A 270 18.87 8.86 2.16
C THR A 270 19.07 8.28 3.56
N ALA A 271 18.00 8.22 4.35
CA ALA A 271 18.01 7.56 5.66
C ALA A 271 18.08 6.01 5.49
N PRO A 272 18.59 5.26 6.48
CA PRO A 272 18.55 3.80 6.43
C PRO A 272 17.12 3.29 6.52
N TRP A 273 16.75 2.28 5.73
CA TRP A 273 15.48 1.57 5.92
C TRP A 273 15.23 1.20 7.39
N PRO A 274 14.06 1.55 7.96
CA PRO A 274 13.70 1.16 9.32
C PRO A 274 13.52 -0.36 9.43
N THR A 275 13.91 -0.91 10.57
CA THR A 275 13.85 -2.35 10.83
C THR A 275 12.72 -2.73 11.78
N VAL A 276 12.41 -4.02 11.87
CA VAL A 276 11.50 -4.53 12.90
C VAL A 276 12.00 -4.14 14.29
N ARG A 277 13.31 -4.21 14.54
CA ARG A 277 13.92 -3.81 15.81
C ARG A 277 13.64 -2.35 16.13
N ASP A 278 13.84 -1.44 15.18
CA ASP A 278 13.50 -0.02 15.35
C ASP A 278 12.02 0.12 15.76
N ALA A 279 11.13 -0.63 15.11
CA ALA A 279 9.69 -0.54 15.32
C ALA A 279 9.21 -1.04 16.70
N ILE A 280 9.89 -2.01 17.32
CA ILE A 280 9.42 -2.69 18.54
C ILE A 280 10.37 -2.60 19.75
N SER A 281 11.51 -1.92 19.61
CA SER A 281 12.57 -1.88 20.64
C SER A 281 12.15 -1.30 22.00
N ASP A 282 11.09 -0.49 22.03
CA ASP A 282 10.50 0.11 23.23
C ASP A 282 9.38 -0.74 23.85
N LEU A 283 9.04 -1.89 23.26
CA LEU A 283 8.11 -2.85 23.83
C LEU A 283 8.89 -3.88 24.68
N PRO A 284 8.36 -4.26 25.87
CA PRO A 284 8.92 -5.35 26.64
C PRO A 284 8.80 -6.67 25.85
N PRO A 285 9.61 -7.69 26.15
CA PRO A 285 9.40 -9.03 25.59
C PRO A 285 8.00 -9.54 25.94
N PRO A 286 7.18 -9.96 24.95
CA PRO A 286 5.81 -10.39 25.20
C PRO A 286 5.74 -11.67 26.06
N GLU A 287 6.82 -12.45 26.12
CA GLU A 287 6.96 -13.65 26.95
C GLU A 287 6.85 -13.35 28.45
N ASN A 288 7.18 -12.12 28.86
CA ASN A 288 6.99 -11.66 30.24
C ASN A 288 5.58 -11.11 30.42
N ALA A 289 4.64 -12.00 30.79
CA ALA A 289 3.23 -11.69 30.91
C ALA A 289 2.92 -10.55 31.91
N ASP A 290 3.69 -10.43 33.00
CA ASP A 290 3.45 -9.42 34.04
C ASP A 290 3.63 -8.00 33.49
N ILE A 291 4.63 -7.79 32.63
CA ILE A 291 4.90 -6.49 32.03
C ILE A 291 4.05 -6.30 30.77
N ALA A 292 3.96 -7.33 29.92
CA ALA A 292 3.30 -7.26 28.62
C ALA A 292 1.77 -7.11 28.72
N SER A 293 1.13 -7.67 29.76
CA SER A 293 -0.33 -7.60 29.97
C SER A 293 -0.85 -6.17 30.16
N SER A 294 0.00 -5.25 30.62
CA SER A 294 -0.32 -3.83 30.75
C SER A 294 -0.45 -3.10 29.40
N ILE A 295 0.08 -3.68 28.31
CA ILE A 295 0.09 -3.09 26.98
C ILE A 295 -1.03 -3.70 26.14
N PRO A 296 -2.03 -2.90 25.69
CA PRO A 296 -3.15 -3.43 24.93
C PRO A 296 -2.69 -4.15 23.66
N ASN A 297 -3.21 -5.37 23.47
CA ASN A 297 -2.97 -6.23 22.31
C ASN A 297 -1.51 -6.72 22.17
N HIS A 298 -0.70 -6.64 23.23
CA HIS A 298 0.67 -7.16 23.25
C HIS A 298 0.74 -8.56 23.90
N VAL A 299 -0.06 -9.49 23.38
CA VAL A 299 -0.19 -10.84 23.93
C VAL A 299 0.73 -11.80 23.20
N TYR A 300 1.57 -12.53 23.95
CA TYR A 300 2.44 -13.56 23.39
C TYR A 300 1.64 -14.71 22.76
N ILE A 301 2.02 -15.06 21.53
CA ILE A 301 1.43 -16.19 20.80
C ILE A 301 2.56 -17.17 20.48
N PRO A 302 2.67 -18.30 21.22
CA PRO A 302 3.73 -19.28 21.02
C PRO A 302 3.50 -20.13 19.77
N ARG A 303 4.41 -21.09 19.53
CA ARG A 303 4.27 -22.19 18.55
C ARG A 303 4.29 -21.78 17.08
N ALA A 304 4.93 -20.67 16.74
CA ALA A 304 5.32 -20.41 15.37
C ALA A 304 6.24 -21.53 14.85
N ARG A 305 6.13 -21.88 13.57
CA ARG A 305 6.97 -22.90 12.92
C ARG A 305 7.57 -22.35 11.65
N SER A 306 8.87 -22.57 11.49
CA SER A 306 9.60 -22.24 10.26
C SER A 306 9.70 -23.50 9.39
N TYR A 307 9.47 -23.38 8.09
CA TYR A 307 9.63 -24.46 7.10
C TYR A 307 9.94 -23.84 5.72
N PRO A 308 10.37 -24.60 4.70
CA PRO A 308 10.74 -24.04 3.40
C PRO A 308 9.63 -23.17 2.80
N GLY A 309 9.97 -21.93 2.44
CA GLY A 309 9.01 -20.92 1.97
C GLY A 309 8.22 -20.21 3.08
N HIS A 310 8.42 -20.57 4.35
CA HIS A 310 7.72 -20.04 5.52
C HIS A 310 8.71 -19.60 6.60
N THR A 311 9.31 -18.42 6.43
CA THR A 311 10.30 -17.86 7.38
C THR A 311 9.83 -16.57 8.01
N GLY A 312 10.22 -16.31 9.25
CA GLY A 312 9.91 -15.05 9.95
C GLY A 312 10.57 -13.82 9.34
N SER A 313 10.10 -12.65 9.74
CA SER A 313 10.80 -11.38 9.53
C SER A 313 12.01 -11.33 10.46
N LEU A 314 13.17 -10.91 9.95
CA LEU A 314 14.36 -10.72 10.78
C LEU A 314 14.24 -9.41 11.56
N LEU A 315 14.72 -9.40 12.82
CA LEU A 315 14.73 -8.18 13.65
C LEU A 315 15.43 -7.01 12.96
N ASP A 316 16.59 -7.27 12.35
CA ASP A 316 17.47 -6.24 11.78
C ASP A 316 17.21 -5.97 10.28
N GLN A 317 15.96 -6.16 9.86
CA GLN A 317 15.45 -5.88 8.51
C GLN A 317 14.03 -5.30 8.62
N PRO A 318 13.54 -4.57 7.61
CA PRO A 318 12.12 -4.28 7.51
C PRO A 318 11.32 -5.58 7.41
N ALA A 319 10.13 -5.58 8.02
CA ALA A 319 9.25 -6.72 8.10
C ALA A 319 8.76 -7.16 6.72
N LYS A 320 8.40 -8.43 6.60
CA LYS A 320 7.70 -8.92 5.40
C LYS A 320 6.28 -8.38 5.35
N THR A 321 5.79 -8.08 4.15
CA THR A 321 4.39 -7.65 3.91
C THR A 321 3.40 -8.65 4.53
N LEU A 322 2.53 -8.18 5.42
CA LEU A 322 1.36 -8.94 5.83
C LEU A 322 0.39 -9.09 4.65
N LYS A 323 0.03 -10.34 4.34
CA LYS A 323 -0.93 -10.70 3.30
C LYS A 323 -2.09 -11.47 3.93
N ALA A 324 -3.32 -11.09 3.58
CA ALA A 324 -4.51 -11.88 3.85
C ALA A 324 -4.86 -12.66 2.56
N GLY A 325 -5.16 -13.96 2.66
CA GLY A 325 -5.49 -14.77 1.48
C GLY A 325 -6.08 -16.13 1.84
N VAL A 326 -7.09 -16.55 1.07
CA VAL A 326 -7.86 -17.81 1.24
C VAL A 326 -7.16 -19.00 0.55
N HIS A 327 -6.13 -18.75 -0.26
CA HIS A 327 -5.27 -19.78 -0.85
C HIS A 327 -3.92 -19.79 -0.14
N GLY A 328 -3.69 -20.87 0.63
CA GLY A 328 -2.63 -21.00 1.62
C GLY A 328 -1.21 -20.81 1.10
N VAL A 329 -0.53 -19.83 1.73
CA VAL A 329 0.90 -19.56 1.95
C VAL A 329 1.81 -19.28 0.72
N PRO A 330 2.84 -18.40 0.88
CA PRO A 330 3.90 -18.47 1.89
C PRO A 330 3.46 -17.80 3.18
N GLY A 331 3.90 -18.34 4.30
CA GLY A 331 3.57 -17.77 5.60
C GLY A 331 4.85 -17.36 6.32
N GLY A 332 4.71 -16.96 7.57
CA GLY A 332 5.80 -16.37 8.32
C GLY A 332 5.90 -14.86 8.18
N GLU A 333 5.10 -14.22 7.33
CA GLU A 333 5.01 -12.77 7.32
C GLU A 333 4.43 -12.22 8.62
N ASN A 334 3.66 -13.01 9.38
CA ASN A 334 3.22 -12.71 10.74
C ASN A 334 4.14 -13.24 11.84
N MET A 335 5.34 -13.74 11.49
CA MET A 335 6.32 -14.27 12.42
C MET A 335 7.54 -13.36 12.51
N LEU A 336 8.15 -13.36 13.69
CA LEU A 336 9.46 -12.80 13.98
C LEU A 336 10.46 -13.95 14.10
N ALA A 337 11.61 -13.81 13.44
CA ALA A 337 12.76 -14.68 13.59
C ALA A 337 13.78 -14.01 14.52
N LEU A 338 14.11 -14.68 15.61
CA LEU A 338 15.07 -14.24 16.61
C LEU A 338 16.50 -14.62 16.20
N PRO A 339 17.55 -13.96 16.76
CA PRO A 339 18.94 -14.30 16.47
C PRO A 339 19.30 -15.74 16.83
N SER A 340 18.60 -16.34 17.80
CA SER A 340 18.72 -17.75 18.20
C SER A 340 18.21 -18.75 17.16
N SER A 341 17.70 -18.30 16.02
CA SER A 341 16.95 -19.08 15.01
C SER A 341 15.57 -19.57 15.46
N GLU A 342 15.15 -19.25 16.68
CA GLU A 342 13.78 -19.45 17.13
C GLU A 342 12.82 -18.49 16.41
N VAL A 343 11.56 -18.90 16.29
CA VAL A 343 10.50 -18.09 15.72
C VAL A 343 9.32 -17.96 16.67
N ARG A 344 8.69 -16.79 16.65
CA ARG A 344 7.40 -16.55 17.32
C ARG A 344 6.48 -15.74 16.42
N TYR A 345 5.19 -15.71 16.73
CA TYR A 345 4.30 -14.76 16.07
C TYR A 345 4.54 -13.35 16.61
N PHE A 346 4.35 -12.35 15.74
CA PHE A 346 4.16 -10.98 16.21
C PHE A 346 2.90 -10.92 17.06
N THR A 347 2.97 -10.21 18.19
CA THR A 347 1.75 -9.75 18.87
C THR A 347 0.99 -8.78 17.96
N VAL A 348 -0.30 -8.56 18.20
CA VAL A 348 -1.09 -7.59 17.44
C VAL A 348 -0.50 -6.18 17.60
N ARG A 349 0.01 -5.83 18.78
CA ARG A 349 0.70 -4.56 19.04
C ARG A 349 1.95 -4.38 18.18
N GLU A 350 2.81 -5.38 18.10
CA GLU A 350 4.02 -5.33 17.26
C GLU A 350 3.66 -5.29 15.77
N ALA A 351 2.65 -6.06 15.36
CA ALA A 351 2.18 -6.08 13.98
C ALA A 351 1.61 -4.71 13.54
N ALA A 352 1.05 -3.93 14.45
CA ALA A 352 0.55 -2.58 14.17
C ALA A 352 1.66 -1.52 14.04
N ARG A 353 2.90 -1.81 14.48
CA ARG A 353 4.03 -0.87 14.45
C ARG A 353 5.01 -1.09 13.31
N ARG A 354 4.91 -2.25 12.64
CA ARG A 354 5.90 -2.72 11.66
C ARG A 354 5.53 -2.46 10.21
#